data_AF-A0A661C7T2-F1
#
_entry.id   AF-A0A661C7T2-F1
#
_cell.length_a   1.000
_cell.length_b   1.000
_cell.length_c   1.000
_cell.angle_alpha   90.00
_cell.angle_beta   90.00
_cell.angle_gamma   90.00
#
_symmetry.space_group_name_H-M   'P 1'
#
loop_
_entity.id
_entity.type
_entity.pdbx_description
1 polymer ?
#
loop_
_entity_poly.entity_id
_entity_poly.type
_entity_poly.pdbx_seq_one_letter_code
_entity_poly.pdbx_strand_id
1 'polypeptide(L)'
;GDKPVYIVGYSNGGALALYYALSVIEDPTLPPVKKLVLISPEIGVTKMAALAVWQERIGNILGLEKLRWNDVLPEYDPFKYNSFAINAGDQAYRLTIENRKRLDSLAKAGKLEQLPPILAFQSALDATVSARALVLELFEKLPDGGHELVAFDINRIDIVEQMLKSDPKENIEMIMKDKNNHFIFSLVTNKDENSEQVIVRSRRPGQTDITQTDIHLSWPDDIFSLGHIALPFPAQDPLYGSGEQQDNSQLQLGNFAIRGEKGMLRIPASAMLRIHWNPFYPYLEQRVLNLFFADNNK
;
A
#
# COMPACT_ATOMS: atom_id res chain seq x y z
N GLY A 1 23.73 -5.13 -18.61
CA GLY A 1 24.81 -4.49 -17.84
C GLY A 1 24.88 -5.16 -16.50
N ASP A 2 26.07 -5.32 -15.93
CA ASP A 2 26.33 -6.23 -14.80
C ASP A 2 25.94 -5.68 -13.42
N LYS A 3 25.11 -4.63 -13.38
CA LYS A 3 24.68 -4.00 -12.13
C LYS A 3 23.40 -4.67 -11.61
N PRO A 4 23.26 -4.86 -10.29
CA PRO A 4 22.05 -5.43 -9.71
C PRO A 4 20.82 -4.56 -9.99
N VAL A 5 19.70 -5.20 -10.35
CA VAL A 5 18.42 -4.52 -10.54
C VAL A 5 17.69 -4.44 -9.20
N TYR A 6 17.28 -3.24 -8.81
CA TYR A 6 16.40 -2.99 -7.67
C TYR A 6 15.07 -2.48 -8.21
N ILE A 7 13.96 -2.99 -7.70
CA ILE A 7 12.63 -2.58 -8.16
C ILE A 7 11.83 -2.03 -6.97
N VAL A 8 11.25 -0.84 -7.15
CA VAL A 8 10.25 -0.25 -6.26
C VAL A 8 8.96 -0.17 -7.06
N GLY A 9 7.91 -0.85 -6.61
CA GLY A 9 6.61 -0.87 -7.27
C GLY A 9 5.52 -0.33 -6.35
N TYR A 10 4.81 0.71 -6.81
CA TYR A 10 3.63 1.26 -6.13
C TYR A 10 2.34 0.74 -6.77
N SER A 11 1.37 0.28 -5.96
CA SER A 11 0.04 -0.14 -6.44
C SER A 11 0.13 -1.23 -7.53
N ASN A 12 -0.50 -1.03 -8.70
CA ASN A 12 -0.35 -1.89 -9.87
C ASN A 12 1.13 -2.06 -10.31
N GLY A 13 1.97 -1.04 -10.11
CA GLY A 13 3.42 -1.16 -10.30
C GLY A 13 4.06 -2.19 -9.37
N GLY A 14 3.53 -2.38 -8.15
CA GLY A 14 3.92 -3.47 -7.25
C GLY A 14 3.54 -4.85 -7.79
N ALA A 15 2.35 -4.97 -8.39
CA ALA A 15 1.93 -6.20 -9.06
C ALA A 15 2.82 -6.52 -10.28
N LEU A 16 3.17 -5.52 -11.08
CA LEU A 16 4.11 -5.67 -12.20
C LEU A 16 5.52 -6.03 -11.75
N ALA A 17 5.98 -5.43 -10.65
CA ALA A 17 7.29 -5.71 -10.08
C ALA A 17 7.39 -7.18 -9.59
N LEU A 18 6.33 -7.68 -8.94
CA LEU A 18 6.23 -9.09 -8.56
C LEU A 18 6.18 -10.00 -9.80
N TYR A 19 5.40 -9.62 -10.82
CA TYR A 19 5.33 -10.38 -12.08
C TYR A 19 6.71 -10.54 -12.71
N TYR A 20 7.48 -9.46 -12.79
CA TYR A 20 8.85 -9.49 -13.32
C TYR A 20 9.76 -10.38 -12.47
N ALA A 21 9.73 -10.25 -11.14
CA ALA A 21 10.54 -11.07 -10.24
C ALA A 21 10.24 -12.57 -10.38
N LEU A 22 8.96 -12.96 -10.53
CA LEU A 22 8.57 -14.35 -10.81
C LEU A 22 9.02 -14.80 -12.20
N SER A 23 8.96 -13.91 -13.19
CA SER A 23 9.39 -14.21 -14.57
C SER A 23 10.89 -14.49 -14.67
N VAL A 24 11.73 -13.80 -13.88
CA VAL A 24 13.19 -14.06 -13.81
C VAL A 24 13.50 -15.49 -13.34
N ILE A 25 12.67 -16.06 -12.45
CA ILE A 25 12.84 -17.44 -11.97
C ILE A 25 12.50 -18.46 -13.08
N GLU A 26 11.53 -18.11 -13.93
CA GLU A 26 11.08 -18.95 -15.05
C GLU A 26 11.99 -18.83 -16.28
N ASP A 27 12.52 -17.62 -16.54
CA ASP A 27 13.43 -17.30 -17.62
C ASP A 27 14.71 -16.62 -17.08
N PRO A 28 15.77 -17.40 -16.82
CA PRO A 28 17.05 -16.88 -16.32
C PRO A 28 17.80 -15.97 -17.29
N THR A 29 17.33 -15.79 -18.53
CA THR A 29 17.92 -14.82 -19.47
C THR A 29 17.54 -13.38 -19.13
N LEU A 30 16.49 -13.18 -18.32
CA LEU A 30 16.06 -11.87 -17.84
C LEU A 30 17.04 -11.32 -16.78
N PRO A 31 17.26 -9.99 -16.73
CA PRO A 31 18.09 -9.37 -15.70
C PRO A 31 17.62 -9.69 -14.28
N PRO A 32 18.51 -10.22 -13.40
CA PRO A 32 18.12 -10.64 -12.06
C PRO A 32 17.79 -9.46 -11.15
N VAL A 33 16.74 -9.63 -10.34
CA VAL A 33 16.33 -8.67 -9.31
C VAL A 33 17.06 -8.98 -8.01
N LYS A 34 17.73 -7.99 -7.43
CA LYS A 34 18.47 -8.14 -6.16
C LYS A 34 17.58 -7.89 -4.94
N LYS A 35 16.71 -6.88 -4.98
CA LYS A 35 15.73 -6.56 -3.93
C LYS A 35 14.45 -6.02 -4.54
N LEU A 36 13.33 -6.32 -3.90
CA LEU A 36 12.00 -5.90 -4.31
C LEU A 36 11.33 -5.10 -3.19
N VAL A 37 10.92 -3.87 -3.49
CA VAL A 37 10.13 -3.02 -2.59
C VAL A 37 8.73 -2.85 -3.18
N LEU A 38 7.72 -3.10 -2.38
CA LEU A 38 6.31 -3.04 -2.76
C LEU A 38 5.59 -2.01 -1.88
N ILE A 39 4.99 -0.98 -2.46
CA ILE A 39 4.26 0.05 -1.72
C ILE A 39 2.78 -0.05 -2.10
N SER A 40 1.92 -0.37 -1.15
CA SER A 40 0.50 -0.64 -1.37
C SER A 40 0.24 -1.59 -2.56
N PRO A 41 0.96 -2.72 -2.69
CA PRO A 41 0.93 -3.48 -3.94
C PRO A 41 -0.46 -4.02 -4.24
N GLU A 42 -0.87 -3.95 -5.51
CA GLU A 42 -2.14 -4.51 -5.97
C GLU A 42 -2.09 -6.04 -6.04
N ILE A 43 -2.11 -6.68 -4.87
CA ILE A 43 -2.02 -8.13 -4.69
C ILE A 43 -3.20 -8.58 -3.83
N GLY A 44 -3.80 -9.71 -4.17
CA GLY A 44 -4.91 -10.25 -3.39
C GLY A 44 -6.23 -9.52 -3.60
N VAL A 45 -6.44 -8.94 -4.79
CA VAL A 45 -7.76 -8.47 -5.22
C VAL A 45 -8.69 -9.68 -5.30
N THR A 46 -9.58 -9.82 -4.32
CA THR A 46 -10.54 -10.93 -4.28
C THR A 46 -11.59 -10.76 -5.38
N LYS A 47 -12.24 -11.85 -5.80
CA LYS A 47 -13.37 -11.77 -6.76
C LYS A 47 -14.49 -10.87 -6.23
N MET A 48 -14.74 -10.87 -4.93
CA MET A 48 -15.75 -10.01 -4.31
C MET A 48 -15.29 -8.56 -4.20
N ALA A 49 -14.01 -8.28 -3.94
CA ALA A 49 -13.49 -6.91 -4.01
C ALA A 49 -13.53 -6.40 -5.45
N ALA A 50 -13.13 -7.20 -6.43
CA ALA A 50 -13.31 -6.87 -7.84
C ALA A 50 -14.80 -6.60 -8.13
N LEU A 51 -15.71 -7.51 -7.75
CA LEU A 51 -17.16 -7.34 -7.95
C LEU A 51 -17.77 -6.18 -7.17
N ALA A 52 -17.29 -5.85 -5.97
CA ALA A 52 -17.80 -4.79 -5.10
C ALA A 52 -17.34 -3.42 -5.57
N VAL A 53 -16.07 -3.31 -5.97
CA VAL A 53 -15.62 -2.18 -6.76
C VAL A 53 -16.52 -2.14 -8.01
N TRP A 54 -16.70 -3.22 -8.77
CA TRP A 54 -17.61 -3.28 -9.94
C TRP A 54 -19.10 -2.97 -9.63
N GLN A 55 -19.59 -3.18 -8.41
CA GLN A 55 -20.97 -2.87 -7.99
C GLN A 55 -21.12 -1.40 -7.61
N GLU A 56 -20.17 -0.83 -6.87
CA GLU A 56 -20.08 0.62 -6.65
C GLU A 56 -20.00 1.36 -7.99
N ARG A 57 -19.29 0.76 -8.96
CA ARG A 57 -19.15 1.21 -10.35
C ARG A 57 -20.44 1.11 -11.18
N ILE A 58 -21.21 0.03 -11.04
CA ILE A 58 -22.51 -0.15 -11.75
C ILE A 58 -23.60 0.75 -11.16
N GLY A 59 -23.55 1.06 -9.87
CA GLY A 59 -24.52 1.94 -9.19
C GLY A 59 -24.64 3.33 -9.82
N ASN A 60 -23.61 3.80 -10.53
CA ASN A 60 -23.58 5.10 -11.22
C ASN A 60 -23.90 5.01 -12.73
N ILE A 61 -24.12 3.82 -13.31
CA ILE A 61 -24.14 3.58 -14.77
C ILE A 61 -25.44 2.92 -15.23
N LEU A 62 -26.48 3.72 -15.47
CA LEU A 62 -27.60 3.33 -16.33
C LEU A 62 -27.76 4.33 -17.49
N GLY A 63 -26.98 4.12 -18.56
CA GLY A 63 -27.28 4.73 -19.87
C GLY A 63 -26.16 4.86 -20.89
N LEU A 64 -25.48 3.75 -21.23
CA LEU A 64 -24.85 3.33 -22.51
C LEU A 64 -24.06 4.32 -23.42
N GLU A 65 -22.95 3.83 -24.00
CA GLU A 65 -21.64 4.46 -24.33
C GLU A 65 -20.71 4.70 -23.12
N LYS A 66 -21.28 5.01 -21.95
CA LYS A 66 -20.57 5.08 -20.66
C LYS A 66 -20.06 3.74 -20.12
N LEU A 67 -20.31 2.60 -20.78
CA LEU A 67 -19.91 1.25 -20.33
C LEU A 67 -18.43 0.90 -20.56
N ARG A 68 -17.63 1.78 -21.17
CA ARG A 68 -16.17 1.60 -21.28
C ARG A 68 -15.40 2.25 -20.14
N TRP A 69 -16.07 3.18 -19.45
CA TRP A 69 -15.52 3.97 -18.38
C TRP A 69 -16.18 3.56 -17.08
N ASN A 70 -15.35 3.39 -16.09
CA ASN A 70 -15.72 3.01 -14.75
C ASN A 70 -16.31 4.18 -13.98
N ASP A 71 -15.67 5.33 -14.11
CA ASP A 71 -16.10 6.63 -13.63
C ASP A 71 -15.58 7.66 -14.63
N VAL A 72 -16.35 8.72 -14.87
CA VAL A 72 -15.89 9.91 -15.61
C VAL A 72 -15.95 11.07 -14.64
N LEU A 73 -14.79 11.49 -14.18
CA LEU A 73 -14.65 12.55 -13.17
C LEU A 73 -13.93 13.75 -13.77
N PRO A 74 -14.10 14.95 -13.20
CA PRO A 74 -13.24 16.07 -13.54
C PRO A 74 -11.77 15.69 -13.34
N GLU A 75 -10.96 15.90 -14.37
CA GLU A 75 -9.51 15.70 -14.27
C GLU A 75 -8.91 16.92 -13.57
N TYR A 76 -8.48 16.71 -12.33
CA TYR A 76 -7.86 17.72 -11.47
C TYR A 76 -6.50 17.27 -10.94
N ASP A 77 -6.17 15.98 -11.08
CA ASP A 77 -4.86 15.44 -10.75
C ASP A 77 -4.00 15.41 -12.03
N PRO A 78 -2.87 16.13 -12.08
CA PRO A 78 -2.03 16.21 -13.28
C PRO A 78 -1.24 14.93 -13.58
N PHE A 79 -1.09 14.01 -12.62
CA PHE A 79 -0.27 12.80 -12.76
C PHE A 79 -1.08 11.50 -12.67
N LYS A 80 -2.37 11.58 -12.39
CA LYS A 80 -3.26 10.44 -12.28
C LYS A 80 -4.62 10.74 -12.92
N TYR A 81 -5.11 9.82 -13.74
CA TYR A 81 -6.48 9.88 -14.22
C TYR A 81 -7.47 9.68 -13.06
N ASN A 82 -8.38 10.63 -12.91
CA ASN A 82 -9.53 10.51 -12.02
C ASN A 82 -10.58 9.60 -12.63
N SER A 83 -10.77 9.70 -13.94
CA SER A 83 -11.58 8.76 -14.70
C SER A 83 -10.86 7.42 -14.83
N PHE A 84 -11.56 6.32 -14.59
CA PHE A 84 -10.97 4.98 -14.64
C PHE A 84 -11.59 4.18 -15.79
N ALA A 85 -10.81 3.44 -16.56
CA ALA A 85 -11.34 2.61 -17.65
C ALA A 85 -11.65 1.21 -17.14
N ILE A 86 -12.78 0.64 -17.55
CA ILE A 86 -13.15 -0.74 -17.18
C ILE A 86 -12.08 -1.74 -17.65
N ASN A 87 -11.55 -1.55 -18.86
CA ASN A 87 -10.47 -2.38 -19.38
C ASN A 87 -9.19 -2.29 -18.53
N ALA A 88 -8.87 -1.11 -17.97
CA ALA A 88 -7.70 -0.97 -17.09
C ALA A 88 -7.87 -1.82 -15.83
N GLY A 89 -9.07 -1.82 -15.24
CA GLY A 89 -9.41 -2.69 -14.11
C GLY A 89 -9.35 -4.18 -14.45
N ASP A 90 -9.80 -4.59 -15.64
CA ASP A 90 -9.72 -5.99 -16.09
C ASP A 90 -8.25 -6.43 -16.28
N GLN A 91 -7.40 -5.60 -16.88
CA GLN A 91 -5.98 -5.91 -17.05
C GLN A 91 -5.24 -6.01 -15.70
N ALA A 92 -5.48 -5.07 -14.78
CA ALA A 92 -4.93 -5.11 -13.43
C ALA A 92 -5.38 -6.39 -12.69
N TYR A 93 -6.67 -6.72 -12.77
CA TYR A 93 -7.19 -7.96 -12.18
C TYR A 93 -6.55 -9.23 -12.76
N ARG A 94 -6.41 -9.32 -14.09
CA ARG A 94 -5.74 -10.45 -14.75
C ARG A 94 -4.29 -10.60 -14.33
N LEU A 95 -3.57 -9.48 -14.16
CA LEU A 95 -2.21 -9.49 -13.63
C LEU A 95 -2.16 -10.09 -12.22
N THR A 96 -3.09 -9.72 -11.33
CA THR A 96 -3.14 -10.32 -9.98
C THR A 96 -3.41 -11.83 -10.01
N ILE A 97 -4.28 -12.29 -10.91
CA ILE A 97 -4.54 -13.73 -11.11
C ILE A 97 -3.29 -14.44 -11.62
N GLU A 98 -2.61 -13.86 -12.60
CA GLU A 98 -1.42 -14.44 -13.21
C GLU A 98 -0.28 -14.55 -12.19
N ASN A 99 -0.05 -13.50 -11.39
CA ASN A 99 0.90 -13.54 -10.29
C ASN A 99 0.58 -14.65 -9.30
N ARG A 100 -0.69 -14.79 -8.89
CA ARG A 100 -1.11 -15.88 -7.98
C ARG A 100 -0.80 -17.25 -8.57
N LYS A 101 -1.13 -17.47 -9.85
CA LYS A 101 -0.86 -18.76 -10.54
C LYS A 101 0.64 -19.07 -10.60
N ARG A 102 1.46 -18.08 -10.95
CA ARG A 102 2.93 -18.23 -11.02
C ARG A 102 3.52 -18.53 -9.65
N LEU A 103 3.09 -17.77 -8.64
CA LEU A 103 3.51 -17.95 -7.26
C LEU A 103 3.16 -19.36 -6.76
N ASP A 104 1.93 -19.83 -6.99
CA ASP A 104 1.50 -21.19 -6.61
C ASP A 104 2.28 -22.28 -7.35
N SER A 105 2.57 -22.08 -8.64
CA SER A 105 3.34 -23.01 -9.46
C SER A 105 4.78 -23.12 -8.96
N LEU A 106 5.44 -21.98 -8.73
CA LEU A 106 6.81 -21.90 -8.25
C LEU A 106 6.94 -22.39 -6.80
N ALA A 107 5.92 -22.16 -5.96
CA ALA A 107 5.85 -22.71 -4.59
C ALA A 107 5.86 -24.24 -4.63
N LYS A 108 4.98 -24.84 -5.45
CA LYS A 108 4.91 -26.31 -5.62
C LYS A 108 6.20 -26.89 -6.20
N ALA A 109 6.90 -26.13 -7.04
CA ALA A 109 8.17 -26.53 -7.61
C ALA A 109 9.38 -26.30 -6.67
N GLY A 110 9.18 -25.74 -5.48
CA GLY A 110 10.27 -25.41 -4.55
C GLY A 110 11.21 -24.32 -5.06
N LYS A 111 10.75 -23.46 -5.97
CA LYS A 111 11.59 -22.44 -6.64
C LYS A 111 11.49 -21.05 -6.01
N LEU A 112 10.59 -20.83 -5.06
CA LEU A 112 10.41 -19.50 -4.44
C LEU A 112 11.61 -19.04 -3.60
N GLU A 113 12.53 -19.93 -3.24
CA GLU A 113 13.80 -19.55 -2.59
C GLU A 113 14.67 -18.65 -3.49
N GLN A 114 14.39 -18.62 -4.80
CA GLN A 114 15.07 -17.75 -5.77
C GLN A 114 14.49 -16.33 -5.79
N LEU A 115 13.37 -16.07 -5.09
CA LEU A 115 12.84 -14.71 -5.00
C LEU A 115 13.81 -13.82 -4.22
N PRO A 116 14.01 -12.57 -4.65
CA PRO A 116 14.75 -11.61 -3.84
C PRO A 116 13.99 -11.31 -2.55
N PRO A 117 14.67 -10.83 -1.50
CA PRO A 117 14.02 -10.28 -0.33
C PRO A 117 12.98 -9.22 -0.72
N ILE A 118 11.80 -9.33 -0.12
CA ILE A 118 10.64 -8.46 -0.40
C ILE A 118 10.39 -7.61 0.83
N LEU A 119 10.39 -6.29 0.66
CA LEU A 119 9.93 -5.33 1.66
C LEU A 119 8.63 -4.70 1.17
N ALA A 120 7.52 -5.01 1.83
CA ALA A 120 6.21 -4.45 1.50
C ALA A 120 5.74 -3.43 2.54
N PHE A 121 5.05 -2.39 2.09
CA PHE A 121 4.40 -1.38 2.92
C PHE A 121 2.91 -1.38 2.62
N GLN A 122 2.07 -1.39 3.65
CA GLN A 122 0.63 -1.47 3.50
C GLN A 122 -0.08 -0.65 4.59
N SER A 123 -1.16 0.08 4.25
CA SER A 123 -2.04 0.67 5.26
C SER A 123 -3.07 -0.36 5.72
N ALA A 124 -3.38 -0.35 7.01
CA ALA A 124 -4.38 -1.22 7.61
C ALA A 124 -5.81 -0.92 7.12
N LEU A 125 -6.12 0.35 6.82
CA LEU A 125 -7.41 0.82 6.29
C LEU A 125 -7.37 1.14 4.79
N ASP A 126 -6.51 0.46 4.04
CA ASP A 126 -6.49 0.60 2.58
C ASP A 126 -7.77 0.04 1.95
N ALA A 127 -8.51 0.93 1.26
CA ALA A 127 -9.76 0.60 0.58
C ALA A 127 -9.59 -0.29 -0.68
N THR A 128 -8.37 -0.45 -1.18
CA THR A 128 -8.05 -1.17 -2.42
C THR A 128 -7.54 -2.57 -2.12
N VAL A 129 -6.64 -2.71 -1.13
CA VAL A 129 -6.00 -3.97 -0.77
C VAL A 129 -5.88 -4.08 0.74
N SER A 130 -6.48 -5.10 1.36
CA SER A 130 -6.31 -5.30 2.79
C SER A 130 -4.96 -5.94 3.12
N ALA A 131 -4.36 -5.56 4.25
CA ALA A 131 -3.12 -6.18 4.73
C ALA A 131 -3.25 -7.71 4.88
N ARG A 132 -4.44 -8.19 5.28
CA ARG A 132 -4.74 -9.63 5.35
C ARG A 132 -4.70 -10.31 4.00
N ALA A 133 -5.26 -9.69 2.95
CA ALA A 133 -5.19 -10.25 1.61
C ALA A 133 -3.74 -10.34 1.12
N LEU A 134 -2.93 -9.31 1.37
CA LEU A 134 -1.50 -9.34 1.05
C LEU A 134 -0.75 -10.46 1.79
N VAL A 135 -1.08 -10.71 3.06
CA VAL A 135 -0.50 -11.83 3.82
C VAL A 135 -0.88 -13.18 3.20
N LEU A 136 -2.18 -13.45 3.04
CA LEU A 136 -2.69 -14.72 2.51
C LEU A 136 -2.21 -15.03 1.08
N GLU A 137 -2.13 -13.98 0.25
CA GLU A 137 -1.94 -14.14 -1.19
C GLU A 137 -0.48 -14.03 -1.62
N LEU A 138 0.39 -13.49 -0.77
CA LEU A 138 1.83 -13.40 -1.00
C LEU A 138 2.62 -14.00 0.15
N PHE A 139 2.61 -13.36 1.33
CA PHE A 139 3.59 -13.64 2.38
C PHE A 139 3.49 -15.04 3.01
N GLU A 140 2.30 -15.63 3.10
CA GLU A 140 2.13 -17.01 3.58
C GLU A 140 2.75 -18.06 2.64
N LYS A 141 2.94 -17.71 1.37
CA LYS A 141 3.50 -18.62 0.35
C LYS A 141 5.01 -18.48 0.24
N LEU A 142 5.60 -17.42 0.80
CA LEU A 142 7.02 -17.16 0.70
C LEU A 142 7.79 -18.06 1.68
N PRO A 143 8.91 -18.66 1.25
CA PRO A 143 9.81 -19.34 2.17
C PRO A 143 10.58 -18.34 3.02
N ASP A 144 11.40 -18.83 3.96
CA ASP A 144 12.33 -17.98 4.68
C ASP A 144 13.30 -17.30 3.69
N GLY A 145 13.27 -15.98 3.64
CA GLY A 145 14.06 -15.19 2.66
C GLY A 145 14.36 -13.76 3.08
N GLY A 146 14.16 -13.44 4.36
CA GLY A 146 14.29 -12.06 4.86
C GLY A 146 13.20 -11.13 4.33
N HIS A 147 12.02 -11.68 4.04
CA HIS A 147 10.86 -10.90 3.63
C HIS A 147 10.27 -10.14 4.83
N GLU A 148 9.72 -8.96 4.58
CA GLU A 148 9.10 -8.12 5.59
C GLU A 148 7.84 -7.42 5.07
N LEU A 149 6.81 -7.43 5.91
CA LEU A 149 5.61 -6.62 5.75
C LEU A 149 5.58 -5.54 6.84
N VAL A 150 5.65 -4.29 6.42
CA VAL A 150 5.43 -3.11 7.26
C VAL A 150 3.97 -2.67 7.10
N ALA A 151 3.18 -2.77 8.16
CA ALA A 151 1.80 -2.30 8.20
C ALA A 151 1.71 -0.98 8.97
N PHE A 152 1.02 0.01 8.42
CA PHE A 152 0.64 1.23 9.12
C PHE A 152 -0.75 1.07 9.70
N ASP A 153 -0.86 1.11 11.02
CA ASP A 153 -2.13 1.08 11.74
C ASP A 153 -2.91 2.39 11.55
N ILE A 154 -4.07 2.48 12.18
CA ILE A 154 -4.79 3.74 12.37
C ILE A 154 -4.20 4.53 13.54
N ASN A 155 -4.56 5.80 13.64
CA ASN A 155 -4.39 6.58 14.84
C ASN A 155 -5.39 6.09 15.90
N ARG A 156 -4.88 5.44 16.95
CA ARG A 156 -5.64 4.74 18.00
C ARG A 156 -6.12 5.66 19.13
N ILE A 157 -6.28 6.96 18.86
CA ILE A 157 -6.80 7.92 19.84
C ILE A 157 -8.34 7.82 19.89
N ASP A 158 -8.89 7.69 21.10
CA ASP A 158 -10.24 7.23 21.45
C ASP A 158 -11.41 7.67 20.55
N ILE A 159 -11.41 8.89 20.01
CA ILE A 159 -12.60 9.45 19.33
C ILE A 159 -12.86 8.84 17.95
N VAL A 160 -11.82 8.40 17.25
CA VAL A 160 -11.95 7.90 15.87
C VAL A 160 -12.43 6.45 15.83
N GLU A 161 -11.98 5.61 16.77
CA GLU A 161 -12.29 4.18 16.76
C GLU A 161 -13.80 3.90 16.75
N GLN A 162 -14.57 4.69 17.50
CA GLN A 162 -16.03 4.59 17.57
C GLN A 162 -16.75 5.00 16.26
N MET A 163 -16.07 5.73 15.38
CA MET A 163 -16.58 6.20 14.09
C MET A 163 -16.21 5.26 12.93
N LEU A 164 -15.38 4.24 13.17
CA LEU A 164 -14.96 3.30 12.13
C LEU A 164 -16.09 2.33 11.77
N LYS A 165 -16.31 2.16 10.47
CA LYS A 165 -17.20 1.10 9.96
C LYS A 165 -16.66 -0.30 10.26
N SER A 166 -15.33 -0.45 10.31
CA SER A 166 -14.62 -1.69 10.62
C SER A 166 -13.23 -1.36 11.14
N ASP A 167 -12.87 -1.91 12.29
CA ASP A 167 -11.53 -1.79 12.87
C ASP A 167 -10.62 -2.93 12.37
N PRO A 168 -9.39 -2.66 11.87
CA PRO A 168 -8.44 -3.70 11.47
C PRO A 168 -7.76 -4.44 12.64
N LYS A 169 -7.97 -4.05 13.90
CA LYS A 169 -7.28 -4.56 15.10
C LYS A 169 -7.19 -6.07 15.17
N GLU A 170 -8.30 -6.78 14.99
CA GLU A 170 -8.32 -8.25 15.05
C GLU A 170 -7.44 -8.90 13.98
N ASN A 171 -7.46 -8.37 12.74
CA ASN A 171 -6.62 -8.89 11.65
C ASN A 171 -5.15 -8.62 11.92
N ILE A 172 -4.81 -7.42 12.41
CA ILE A 172 -3.44 -7.05 12.78
C ILE A 172 -2.93 -7.97 13.89
N GLU A 173 -3.73 -8.17 14.94
CA GLU A 173 -3.36 -9.04 16.05
C GLU A 173 -3.17 -10.49 15.62
N MET A 174 -4.01 -10.99 14.71
CA MET A 174 -3.87 -12.33 14.14
C MET A 174 -2.53 -12.48 13.41
N ILE A 175 -2.18 -11.53 12.54
CA ILE A 175 -0.90 -11.52 11.81
C ILE A 175 0.28 -11.36 12.77
N MET A 176 0.14 -10.56 13.84
CA MET A 176 1.17 -10.34 14.86
C MET A 176 1.34 -11.51 15.83
N LYS A 177 0.34 -12.40 15.97
CA LYS A 177 0.37 -13.56 16.88
C LYS A 177 0.64 -14.89 16.17
N ASP A 178 0.51 -14.97 14.85
CA ASP A 178 0.73 -16.21 14.09
C ASP A 178 2.19 -16.69 14.10
N LYS A 179 2.47 -17.75 14.86
CA LYS A 179 3.84 -18.25 15.05
C LYS A 179 4.42 -18.96 13.81
N ASN A 180 3.59 -19.22 12.80
CA ASN A 180 3.97 -19.97 11.61
C ASN A 180 4.42 -19.07 10.46
N ASN A 181 4.51 -17.76 10.67
CA ASN A 181 4.92 -16.81 9.64
C ASN A 181 6.40 -16.98 9.26
N HIS A 182 6.67 -16.98 7.96
CA HIS A 182 8.02 -17.02 7.37
C HIS A 182 8.59 -15.63 7.04
N PHE A 183 7.93 -14.56 7.51
CA PHE A 183 8.30 -13.17 7.25
C PHE A 183 8.29 -12.32 8.51
N ILE A 184 9.03 -11.20 8.47
CA ILE A 184 9.02 -10.20 9.53
C ILE A 184 7.73 -9.37 9.40
N PHE A 185 6.97 -9.24 10.48
CA PHE A 185 5.83 -8.33 10.51
C PHE A 185 6.13 -7.15 11.42
N SER A 186 6.06 -5.94 10.86
CA SER A 186 6.40 -4.68 11.52
C SER A 186 5.19 -3.76 11.49
N LEU A 187 4.59 -3.48 12.64
CA LEU A 187 3.43 -2.63 12.79
C LEU A 187 3.85 -1.23 13.27
N VAL A 188 3.60 -0.21 12.45
CA VAL A 188 3.71 1.20 12.81
C VAL A 188 2.39 1.61 13.46
N THR A 189 2.41 1.90 14.76
CA THR A 189 1.19 2.17 15.56
C THR A 189 1.49 3.15 16.68
N ASN A 190 0.46 3.71 17.31
CA ASN A 190 0.61 4.55 18.50
C ASN A 190 1.36 3.80 19.61
N LYS A 191 2.13 4.56 20.40
CA LYS A 191 2.83 4.05 21.57
C LYS A 191 1.86 3.49 22.61
N ASP A 192 0.77 4.21 22.82
CA ASP A 192 -0.37 3.85 23.66
C ASP A 192 -1.61 4.66 23.21
N GLU A 193 -2.77 4.33 23.75
CA GLU A 193 -4.09 4.91 23.37
C GLU A 193 -4.21 6.42 23.68
N ASN A 194 -3.30 6.98 24.50
CA ASN A 194 -3.29 8.39 24.90
C ASN A 194 -2.13 9.18 24.26
N SER A 195 -1.41 8.59 23.32
CA SER A 195 -0.21 9.19 22.74
C SER A 195 -0.28 9.21 21.22
N GLU A 196 -0.06 10.39 20.64
CA GLU A 196 0.18 10.56 19.20
C GLU A 196 1.55 9.99 18.78
N GLN A 197 2.47 9.76 19.73
CA GLN A 197 3.78 9.20 19.43
C GLN A 197 3.65 7.81 18.81
N VAL A 198 4.46 7.56 17.78
CA VAL A 198 4.42 6.33 17.01
C VAL A 198 5.65 5.48 17.29
N ILE A 199 5.39 4.19 17.47
CA ILE A 199 6.41 3.15 17.62
C ILE A 199 6.23 2.10 16.52
N VAL A 200 7.27 1.30 16.32
CA VAL A 200 7.22 0.09 15.49
C VAL A 200 7.26 -1.13 16.40
N ARG A 201 6.21 -1.95 16.31
CA ARG A 201 6.15 -3.27 16.94
C ARG A 201 6.52 -4.32 15.90
N SER A 202 7.65 -4.99 16.06
CA SER A 202 8.12 -5.96 15.08
C SER A 202 8.24 -7.35 15.67
N ARG A 203 7.83 -8.35 14.89
CA ARG A 203 8.03 -9.77 15.18
C ARG A 203 8.72 -10.47 14.03
N ARG A 204 9.77 -11.21 14.35
CA ARG A 204 10.54 -12.00 13.39
C ARG A 204 9.96 -13.42 13.23
N PRO A 205 10.19 -14.08 12.08
CA PRO A 205 9.82 -15.48 11.88
C PRO A 205 10.29 -16.37 13.03
N GLY A 206 9.41 -17.26 13.50
CA GLY A 206 9.71 -18.22 14.57
C GLY A 206 9.94 -17.61 15.97
N GLN A 207 9.87 -16.29 16.14
CA GLN A 207 10.03 -15.63 17.45
C GLN A 207 8.68 -15.32 18.10
N THR A 208 8.62 -15.44 19.42
CA THR A 208 7.45 -15.04 20.23
C THR A 208 7.53 -13.60 20.70
N ASP A 209 8.75 -13.07 20.85
CA ASP A 209 8.98 -11.76 21.42
C ASP A 209 8.69 -10.67 20.39
N ILE A 210 7.90 -9.68 20.83
CA ILE A 210 7.63 -8.47 20.05
C ILE A 210 8.64 -7.42 20.47
N THR A 211 9.44 -6.98 19.52
CA THR A 211 10.37 -5.86 19.71
C THR A 211 9.63 -4.54 19.50
N GLN A 212 9.95 -3.52 20.30
CA GLN A 212 9.42 -2.17 20.15
C GLN A 212 10.57 -1.22 19.82
N THR A 213 10.35 -0.32 18.87
CA THR A 213 11.33 0.70 18.47
C THR A 213 10.61 2.03 18.32
N ASP A 214 11.07 3.04 19.04
CA ASP A 214 10.62 4.41 18.86
C ASP A 214 11.20 4.95 17.55
N ILE A 215 10.35 5.49 16.68
CA ILE A 215 10.76 6.07 15.40
C ILE A 215 10.77 7.60 15.43
N HIS A 216 10.49 8.20 16.59
CA HIS A 216 10.50 9.64 16.83
C HIS A 216 9.58 10.42 15.88
N LEU A 217 8.44 9.81 15.53
CA LEU A 217 7.38 10.41 14.73
C LEU A 217 6.07 10.39 15.53
N SER A 218 5.13 11.24 15.13
CA SER A 218 3.80 11.31 15.73
C SER A 218 2.72 11.42 14.64
N TRP A 219 1.51 10.97 14.96
CA TRP A 219 0.33 11.28 14.15
C TRP A 219 0.03 12.78 14.19
N PRO A 220 -0.34 13.41 13.06
CA PRO A 220 -0.97 14.73 13.05
C PRO A 220 -2.41 14.70 13.57
N ASP A 221 -2.85 15.77 14.23
CA ASP A 221 -4.16 15.90 14.91
C ASP A 221 -5.38 15.59 14.02
N ASP A 222 -5.30 15.90 12.73
CA ASP A 222 -6.40 15.76 11.76
C ASP A 222 -6.33 14.48 10.93
N ILE A 223 -5.39 13.59 11.24
CA ILE A 223 -5.17 12.35 10.50
C ILE A 223 -5.42 11.13 11.39
N PHE A 224 -6.35 10.29 10.94
CA PHE A 224 -6.68 9.07 11.64
C PHE A 224 -6.23 7.77 10.96
N SER A 225 -5.91 7.81 9.67
CA SER A 225 -5.42 6.63 8.95
C SER A 225 -4.69 7.05 7.68
N LEU A 226 -3.81 6.19 7.17
CA LEU A 226 -3.21 6.37 5.84
C LEU A 226 -4.12 5.77 4.77
N GLY A 227 -4.20 6.43 3.62
CA GLY A 227 -4.84 5.90 2.42
C GLY A 227 -3.88 5.17 1.49
N HIS A 228 -4.41 4.38 0.56
CA HIS A 228 -3.66 3.72 -0.51
C HIS A 228 -2.70 4.67 -1.28
N ILE A 229 -3.13 5.92 -1.48
CA ILE A 229 -2.40 6.95 -2.24
C ILE A 229 -1.35 7.65 -1.38
N ALA A 230 -1.52 7.66 -0.06
CA ALA A 230 -0.70 8.47 0.83
C ALA A 230 0.74 7.94 1.00
N LEU A 231 0.89 6.62 1.00
CA LEU A 231 2.14 5.94 1.35
C LEU A 231 3.41 6.44 0.65
N PRO A 232 3.43 6.66 -0.69
CA PRO A 232 4.63 7.06 -1.41
C PRO A 232 4.96 8.57 -1.37
N PHE A 233 4.14 9.43 -0.77
CA PHE A 233 4.38 10.89 -0.84
C PHE A 233 4.76 11.48 0.52
N PRO A 234 5.83 12.30 0.60
CA PRO A 234 6.18 13.03 1.81
C PRO A 234 5.23 14.21 2.07
N ALA A 235 5.19 14.67 3.32
CA ALA A 235 4.42 15.87 3.69
C ALA A 235 4.88 17.14 2.94
N GLN A 236 6.15 17.19 2.51
CA GLN A 236 6.72 18.31 1.77
C GLN A 236 6.47 18.24 0.26
N ASP A 237 5.76 17.22 -0.24
CA ASP A 237 5.45 17.12 -1.66
C ASP A 237 4.63 18.35 -2.13
N PRO A 238 5.03 19.02 -3.21
CA PRO A 238 4.41 20.28 -3.64
C PRO A 238 2.96 20.12 -4.12
N LEU A 239 2.55 18.90 -4.51
CA LEU A 239 1.20 18.62 -4.98
C LEU A 239 0.40 17.82 -3.96
N TYR A 240 0.97 16.72 -3.47
CA TYR A 240 0.28 15.75 -2.62
C TYR A 240 0.53 15.95 -1.12
N GLY A 241 1.47 16.82 -0.74
CA GLY A 241 1.87 17.07 0.64
C GLY A 241 0.94 18.02 1.41
N SER A 242 1.28 18.28 2.66
CA SER A 242 0.55 19.14 3.60
C SER A 242 0.99 20.60 3.59
N GLY A 243 2.03 20.94 2.82
CA GLY A 243 2.77 22.21 2.94
C GLY A 243 1.89 23.46 2.95
N GLU A 244 2.39 24.52 3.58
CA GLU A 244 1.78 25.85 3.49
C GLU A 244 1.86 26.33 2.04
N GLN A 245 0.71 26.64 1.41
CA GLN A 245 0.67 27.18 0.05
C GLN A 245 1.53 28.45 -0.04
N GLN A 246 2.74 28.32 -0.60
CA GLN A 246 3.58 29.49 -0.90
C GLN A 246 3.06 30.24 -2.13
N ASP A 247 2.30 29.57 -2.99
CA ASP A 247 1.70 30.12 -4.19
C ASP A 247 0.24 29.68 -4.32
N ASN A 248 -0.68 30.64 -4.25
CA ASN A 248 -2.12 30.42 -4.42
C ASN A 248 -2.51 30.13 -5.88
N SER A 249 -1.57 30.17 -6.83
CA SER A 249 -1.83 29.90 -8.24
C SER A 249 -1.93 28.41 -8.59
N GLN A 250 -1.45 27.51 -7.71
CA GLN A 250 -1.44 26.07 -7.94
C GLN A 250 -2.32 25.33 -6.92
N LEU A 251 -3.10 24.37 -7.42
CA LEU A 251 -3.94 23.50 -6.62
C LEU A 251 -3.06 22.43 -5.95
N GLN A 252 -2.87 22.53 -4.63
CA GLN A 252 -2.20 21.48 -3.84
C GLN A 252 -3.25 20.51 -3.30
N LEU A 253 -3.26 19.28 -3.83
CA LEU A 253 -4.27 18.27 -3.53
C LEU A 253 -4.19 17.75 -2.08
N GLY A 254 -2.99 17.69 -1.50
CA GLY A 254 -2.78 17.12 -0.17
C GLY A 254 -3.31 17.92 1.02
N ASN A 255 -3.61 19.20 0.81
CA ASN A 255 -4.16 20.10 1.82
C ASN A 255 -5.41 20.84 1.30
N PHE A 256 -6.09 20.29 0.30
CA PHE A 256 -7.20 20.96 -0.36
C PHE A 256 -8.52 20.76 0.40
N ALA A 257 -8.88 21.71 1.27
CA ALA A 257 -10.15 21.66 2.01
C ALA A 257 -10.90 23.01 1.97
N ILE A 258 -11.81 23.18 1.01
CA ILE A 258 -12.66 24.38 0.88
C ILE A 258 -14.07 24.10 1.40
N ARG A 259 -14.63 25.06 2.17
CA ARG A 259 -16.01 25.00 2.69
C ARG A 259 -16.94 25.86 1.83
N GLY A 260 -18.11 25.32 1.49
CA GLY A 260 -19.13 25.98 0.67
C GLY A 260 -20.42 25.16 0.63
N GLU A 261 -21.39 25.60 -0.19
CA GLU A 261 -22.67 24.91 -0.35
C GLU A 261 -22.52 23.56 -1.08
N LYS A 262 -23.33 22.56 -0.70
CA LYS A 262 -23.23 21.19 -1.21
C LYS A 262 -23.45 21.16 -2.72
N GLY A 263 -22.54 20.49 -3.43
CA GLY A 263 -22.66 20.26 -4.88
C GLY A 263 -22.22 21.44 -5.76
N MET A 264 -21.68 22.52 -5.18
CA MET A 264 -21.19 23.66 -5.96
C MET A 264 -19.81 23.43 -6.58
N LEU A 265 -18.97 22.58 -5.98
CA LEU A 265 -17.66 22.24 -6.51
C LEU A 265 -17.71 21.02 -7.42
N ARG A 266 -16.90 21.04 -8.48
CA ARG A 266 -16.67 19.88 -9.36
C ARG A 266 -15.91 18.76 -8.66
N ILE A 267 -15.01 19.11 -7.74
CA ILE A 267 -14.24 18.15 -6.95
C ILE A 267 -15.09 17.71 -5.74
N PRO A 268 -15.35 16.41 -5.55
CA PRO A 268 -16.17 15.94 -4.45
C PRO A 268 -15.44 16.07 -3.11
N ALA A 269 -16.18 16.34 -2.03
CA ALA A 269 -15.62 16.46 -0.68
C ALA A 269 -14.86 15.20 -0.22
N SER A 270 -15.28 14.02 -0.67
CA SER A 270 -14.57 12.77 -0.40
C SER A 270 -13.18 12.69 -1.05
N ALA A 271 -12.95 13.39 -2.16
CA ALA A 271 -11.62 13.50 -2.76
C ALA A 271 -10.77 14.56 -2.03
N MET A 272 -11.38 15.69 -1.66
CA MET A 272 -10.73 16.78 -0.92
C MET A 272 -10.21 16.35 0.45
N LEU A 273 -10.99 15.53 1.18
CA LEU A 273 -10.65 15.06 2.53
C LEU A 273 -9.84 13.75 2.52
N ARG A 274 -9.52 13.20 1.34
CA ARG A 274 -8.71 11.98 1.26
C ARG A 274 -7.26 12.34 1.52
N ILE A 275 -6.60 11.63 2.43
CA ILE A 275 -5.16 11.81 2.66
C ILE A 275 -4.34 11.38 1.42
N HIS A 276 -3.39 12.24 1.03
CA HIS A 276 -2.51 12.05 -0.13
C HIS A 276 -1.02 11.94 0.23
N TRP A 277 -0.64 12.15 1.49
CA TRP A 277 0.74 12.13 1.95
C TRP A 277 0.89 11.32 3.24
N ASN A 278 2.11 10.87 3.52
CA ASN A 278 2.42 10.01 4.63
C ASN A 278 3.26 10.75 5.68
N PRO A 279 2.74 11.05 6.89
CA PRO A 279 3.54 11.62 7.99
C PRO A 279 4.72 10.72 8.39
N PHE A 280 4.64 9.43 8.07
CA PHE A 280 5.69 8.43 8.33
C PHE A 280 6.58 8.15 7.11
N TYR A 281 6.53 9.00 6.09
CA TYR A 281 7.39 8.87 4.92
C TYR A 281 8.90 8.81 5.27
N PRO A 282 9.44 9.61 6.22
CA PRO A 282 10.86 9.50 6.59
C PRO A 282 11.26 8.10 7.06
N TYR A 283 10.37 7.44 7.81
CA TYR A 283 10.58 6.05 8.20
C TYR A 283 10.56 5.11 6.99
N LEU A 284 9.54 5.20 6.12
CA LEU A 284 9.45 4.38 4.91
C LEU A 284 10.70 4.53 4.02
N GLU A 285 11.12 5.77 3.75
CA GLU A 285 12.29 6.08 2.95
C GLU A 285 13.55 5.46 3.56
N GLN A 286 13.78 5.67 4.87
CA GLN A 286 14.91 5.09 5.57
C GLN A 286 14.92 3.57 5.48
N ARG A 287 13.76 2.90 5.61
CA ARG A 287 13.64 1.45 5.46
C ARG A 287 14.04 0.99 4.04
N VAL A 288 13.63 1.70 3.01
CA VAL A 288 13.98 1.41 1.61
C VAL A 288 15.47 1.62 1.35
N LEU A 289 16.04 2.74 1.78
CA LEU A 289 17.46 3.03 1.64
C LEU A 289 18.31 1.99 2.37
N ASN A 290 17.94 1.63 3.59
CA ASN A 290 18.62 0.57 4.34
C ASN A 290 18.60 -0.77 3.60
N LEU A 291 17.47 -1.17 3.00
CA LEU A 291 17.40 -2.40 2.21
C LEU A 291 18.35 -2.38 1.00
N PHE A 292 18.47 -1.24 0.32
CA PHE A 292 19.28 -1.11 -0.88
C PHE A 292 20.77 -1.00 -0.59
N PHE A 293 21.14 -0.34 0.51
CA PHE A 293 22.53 -0.03 0.85
C PHE A 293 23.13 -0.90 1.97
N ALA A 294 22.35 -1.79 2.62
CA ALA A 294 22.85 -2.69 3.65
C ALA A 294 24.04 -3.57 3.18
N ASP A 295 24.10 -3.90 1.90
CA ASP A 295 25.16 -4.75 1.33
C ASP A 295 26.44 -3.96 0.95
N ASN A 296 26.42 -2.63 0.96
CA ASN A 296 27.57 -1.79 0.54
C ASN A 296 28.51 -1.41 1.70
N ASN A 297 28.19 -1.83 2.93
CA ASN A 297 28.99 -1.59 4.13
C ASN A 297 29.82 -2.83 4.55
N LYS A 298 30.07 -3.77 3.63
CA LYS A 298 30.99 -4.89 3.81
C LYS A 298 32.14 -4.85 2.83
#